data_AF-X1E5A2-F1
#
_entry.id   AF-X1E5A2-F1
#
_cell.length_a   1.000
_cell.length_b   1.000
_cell.length_c   1.000
_cell.angle_alpha   90.00
_cell.angle_beta   90.00
_cell.angle_gamma   90.00
#
_symmetry.space_group_name_H-M   'P 1'
#
loop_
_entity.id
_entity.type
_entity.pdbx_description
1 polymer ?
#
loop_
_entity_poly.entity_id
_entity_poly.type
_entity_poly.pdbx_seq_one_letter_code
_entity_poly.pdbx_strand_id
1 'polypeptide(L)' 'MRPRCEKCGRRLYRIQKTFSHPIPAHCPSCGAEISLKQKSDLIDYEAITCIIVFIIVVIILIIFVN' A
#
# COMPACT_ATOMS: atom_id res chain seq x y z
N MET A 1 -6.24 -5.42 -4.81
CA MET A 1 -6.60 -4.16 -5.51
C MET A 1 -5.88 -3.00 -4.83
N ARG A 2 -5.34 -2.01 -5.57
CA ARG A 2 -4.71 -0.83 -4.93
C ARG A 2 -5.78 0.15 -4.45
N PRO A 3 -5.61 0.75 -3.25
CA PRO A 3 -6.59 1.69 -2.73
C PRO A 3 -6.66 2.97 -3.58
N ARG A 4 -7.89 3.42 -3.84
CA ARG A 4 -8.22 4.59 -4.64
C ARG A 4 -8.99 5.59 -3.80
N CYS A 5 -8.81 6.87 -4.06
CA CYS A 5 -9.57 7.94 -3.43
C CYS A 5 -11.05 7.84 -3.80
N GLU A 6 -11.95 7.89 -2.82
CA GLU A 6 -13.40 7.88 -3.06
C GLU A 6 -13.88 9.13 -3.79
N LYS A 7 -13.23 10.29 -3.60
CA LYS A 7 -13.65 11.55 -4.23
C LYS A 7 -13.20 11.70 -5.69
N CYS A 8 -11.97 11.29 -6.01
CA CYS A 8 -11.38 11.53 -7.34
C CYS A 8 -11.03 10.24 -8.10
N GLY A 9 -11.22 9.06 -7.51
CA GLY A 9 -10.91 7.76 -8.11
C GLY A 9 -9.42 7.51 -8.36
N ARG A 10 -8.54 8.48 -8.09
CA ARG A 10 -7.09 8.34 -8.28
C ARG A 10 -6.48 7.45 -7.21
N ARG A 11 -5.39 6.77 -7.57
CA ARG A 11 -4.67 5.89 -6.64
C ARG A 11 -4.09 6.71 -5.48
N LEU A 12 -4.31 6.22 -4.27
CA LEU A 12 -3.74 6.82 -3.06
C LEU A 12 -2.23 6.55 -2.97
N TYR A 13 -1.75 5.51 -3.67
CA TYR A 13 -0.34 5.17 -3.83
C TYR A 13 0.07 5.26 -5.31
N ARG A 14 1.10 6.06 -5.58
CA ARG A 14 1.92 5.85 -6.78
C ARG A 14 2.86 4.68 -6.49
N ILE A 15 3.15 3.88 -7.52
CA ILE A 15 4.05 2.70 -7.48
C ILE A 15 5.42 2.98 -6.84
N GLN A 16 5.82 4.24 -6.73
CA GLN A 16 7.09 4.64 -6.15
C GLN A 16 6.89 5.34 -4.81
N LYS A 17 7.00 4.56 -3.74
CA LYS A 17 8.08 4.71 -2.76
C LYS A 17 7.78 3.79 -1.59
N THR A 18 8.75 2.93 -1.29
CA THR A 18 9.14 2.48 0.04
C THR A 18 8.04 2.48 1.09
N PHE A 19 7.70 1.25 1.53
CA PHE A 19 7.22 0.75 2.83
C PHE A 19 7.20 1.63 4.09
N SER A 20 7.76 2.84 4.05
CA SER A 20 8.00 3.75 5.15
C SER A 20 7.29 5.11 4.99
N HIS A 21 6.42 5.29 3.99
CA HIS A 21 5.62 6.51 3.92
C HIS A 21 4.40 6.41 4.83
N PRO A 22 4.18 7.38 5.73
CA PRO A 22 3.00 7.40 6.56
C PRO A 22 1.75 7.50 5.68
N ILE A 23 0.69 6.80 6.09
CA ILE A 23 -0.61 6.86 5.44
C ILE A 23 -1.02 8.33 5.29
N PRO A 24 -1.21 8.81 4.05
CA PRO A 24 -1.46 10.23 3.83
C PRO A 24 -2.78 10.64 4.49
N ALA A 25 -2.80 11.77 5.20
CA ALA A 25 -4.04 12.33 5.75
C ALA A 25 -4.97 12.89 4.64
N HIS A 26 -4.37 13.27 3.50
CA HIS A 26 -5.06 13.85 2.35
C HIS A 26 -4.65 13.15 1.05
N CYS A 27 -5.59 13.03 0.11
CA CYS A 27 -5.34 12.47 -1.19
C CYS A 27 -4.28 13.30 -1.95
N PRO A 28 -3.15 12.72 -2.39
CA PRO A 28 -2.10 13.45 -3.09
C PRO A 28 -2.50 13.94 -4.48
N SER A 29 -3.68 13.54 -4.99
CA SER A 29 -4.17 13.95 -6.31
C SER A 29 -5.18 15.09 -6.27
N CYS A 30 -5.99 15.20 -5.22
CA CYS A 30 -7.07 16.19 -5.14
C CYS A 30 -7.10 16.96 -3.82
N GLY A 31 -6.21 16.65 -2.88
CA GLY A 31 -6.15 17.29 -1.56
C GLY A 31 -7.30 16.94 -0.61
N ALA A 32 -8.21 16.05 -1.00
CA ALA A 32 -9.32 15.65 -0.15
C ALA A 32 -8.85 14.82 1.06
N GLU A 33 -9.39 15.08 2.25
CA GLU A 33 -9.16 14.22 3.42
C GLU A 33 -9.51 12.76 3.13
N ILE A 34 -8.68 11.85 3.64
CA ILE A 34 -8.89 10.41 3.56
C ILE A 34 -9.82 9.98 4.71
N SER A 35 -10.95 9.39 4.35
CA SER A 35 -11.93 8.86 5.32
C SER A 35 -11.31 7.76 6.19
N LEU A 36 -11.76 7.63 7.45
CA LEU A 36 -11.34 6.55 8.36
C LEU A 36 -11.45 5.15 7.74
N LYS A 37 -12.50 4.91 6.94
CA LYS A 37 -12.70 3.65 6.20
C LYS A 37 -11.59 3.38 5.19
N GLN A 38 -11.26 4.36 4.35
CA GLN A 38 -10.15 4.26 3.41
C GLN A 38 -8.80 4.09 4.11
N LYS A 39 -8.65 4.66 5.31
CA LYS A 39 -7.45 4.50 6.13
C LYS A 39 -7.30 3.05 6.60
N SER A 40 -8.39 2.40 7.01
CA SER A 40 -8.39 0.97 7.35
C SER A 40 -8.01 0.12 6.14
N ASP A 41 -8.63 0.36 4.99
CA ASP A 41 -8.35 -0.38 3.75
C ASP A 41 -6.87 -0.21 3.31
N LEU A 42 -6.26 0.95 3.61
CA LEU A 42 -4.85 1.21 3.38
C LEU A 42 -3.94 0.38 4.28
N ILE A 43 -4.25 0.32 5.58
CA ILE A 43 -3.49 -0.45 6.57
C ILE A 43 -3.53 -1.93 6.21
N ASP A 44 -4.72 -2.46 5.91
CA ASP A 44 -4.89 -3.86 5.52
C ASP A 44 -4.13 -4.18 4.23
N TYR A 45 -4.19 -3.28 3.24
CA TYR A 45 -3.44 -3.43 2.01
C TYR A 45 -1.93 -3.44 2.24
N GLU A 46 -1.39 -2.54 3.07
CA GLU A 46 0.04 -2.50 3.39
C GLU A 46 0.48 -3.74 4.18
N ALA A 47 -0.30 -4.19 5.16
CA ALA A 47 -0.02 -5.38 5.95
C ALA A 47 0.05 -6.64 5.05
N ILE A 48 -0.95 -6.83 4.18
CA ILE A 48 -0.99 -7.95 3.25
C ILE A 48 0.17 -7.88 2.24
N THR A 49 0.43 -6.69 1.69
CA THR A 49 1.55 -6.50 0.76
C THR A 49 2.88 -6.83 1.43
N CYS A 50 3.04 -6.49 2.71
CA CYS A 50 4.24 -6.81 3.46
C CYS A 50 4.46 -8.32 3.61
N ILE A 51 3.42 -9.04 4.01
CA ILE A 51 3.46 -10.49 4.15
C ILE A 51 3.80 -11.15 2.81
N ILE A 52 3.18 -10.71 1.71
CA ILE A 52 3.43 -11.24 0.37
C ILE A 52 4.90 -11.03 -0.03
N VAL A 53 5.44 -9.82 0.17
CA VAL A 53 6.84 -9.52 -0.14
C VAL A 53 7.79 -10.38 0.69
N PHE A 54 7.50 -10.57 1.98
CA PHE A 54 8.30 -11.44 2.84
C PHE A 54 8.30 -12.89 2.35
N ILE A 55 7.13 -13.44 2.01
CA ILE A 55 7.02 -14.80 1.45
C ILE A 55 7.83 -14.92 0.15
N ILE A 56 7.71 -13.94 -0.76
CA ILE A 56 8.46 -13.94 -2.02
C ILE A 56 9.98 -13.96 -1.76
N VAL A 57 10.47 -13.12 -0.83
CA VAL A 57 11.88 -13.08 -0.46
C VAL A 57 12.34 -14.42 0.12
N VAL A 58 11.56 -15.02 1.01
CA VAL A 58 11.88 -16.35 1.59
C VAL A 58 11.95 -17.43 0.51
N ILE A 59 11.00 -17.46 -0.43
CA ILE A 59 11.02 -18.42 -1.54
C ILE A 59 12.27 -18.24 -2.41
N ILE A 60 12.62 -16.98 -2.75
CA ILE A 60 13.82 -16.68 -3.55
C ILE A 60 15.08 -17.16 -2.82
N LEU A 61 15.17 -16.95 -1.50
CA LEU A 61 16.30 -17.42 -0.70
C LEU A 61 16.39 -18.95 -0.69
N ILE A 62 15.27 -19.67 -0.56
CA ILE A 62 15.24 -21.14 -0.59
C ILE A 62 15.74 -21.67 -1.95
N ILE A 63 15.28 -21.07 -3.05
CA ILE A 63 15.71 -21.46 -4.41
C ILE A 63 17.20 -21.17 -4.65
N PHE A 64 17.72 -20.08 -4.08
CA PHE A 64 19.13 -19.71 -4.29
C PHE A 64 20.10 -20.53 -3.42
N VAL A 65 19.65 -20.96 -2.23
CA VAL A 65 20.45 -21.74 -1.28
C VAL A 65 20.49 -23.23 -1.63
N ASN A 66 19.47 -23.74 -2.34
CA ASN A 66 19.31 -25.16 -2.68
C ASN A 66 19.64 -25.42 -4.16
#